data_AF-A0A8J2JEI6-F1
#
_entry.id   AF-A0A8J2JEI6-F1
#
_cell.length_a   1.000
_cell.length_b   1.000
_cell.length_c   1.000
_cell.angle_alpha   90.00
_cell.angle_beta   90.00
_cell.angle_gamma   90.00
#
_symmetry.space_group_name_H-M   'P 1'
#
loop_
_entity.id
_entity.type
_entity.pdbx_description
1 polymer ?
#
loop_
_entity_poly.entity_id
_entity_poly.type
_entity_poly.pdbx_seq_one_letter_code
_entity_poly.pdbx_strand_id
1 'polypeptide(L)'
;MQSLKAFVYVSTAFSNSDILEIYEKVYPIDVDPNVIAVLFKGLSTSLLNTIAPMLIGKKINFYTFSKHLAEVLVQDAQSHVPVCIVRPTIVGPAHREPFPGWVDNFNGYSGFISGSSKGVIRCVYCTSQGTIDVVPVDHVVNLTLVAAMNLGSGSRKMNDLIVYNHSNTPNPYIYSKCQGSLISAFEDNPPNEMFWYPSMIFTKSHVVFAIASFFFHYIPALLADGISIIAGKTPR
;
A
#
# COMPACT_ATOMS: atom_id res chain seq x y z
N MET A 1 0.34 7.15 -30.81
CA MET A 1 -0.67 6.31 -30.13
C MET A 1 -2.04 6.41 -30.83
N GLN A 2 -2.12 6.24 -32.16
CA GLN A 2 -3.37 6.50 -32.92
C GLN A 2 -4.46 5.43 -32.75
N SER A 3 -4.19 4.34 -32.03
CA SER A 3 -5.14 3.22 -31.85
C SER A 3 -5.33 2.81 -30.38
N LEU A 4 -4.95 3.66 -29.41
CA LEU A 4 -5.16 3.35 -27.99
C LEU A 4 -6.66 3.32 -27.70
N LYS A 5 -7.16 2.17 -27.22
CA LYS A 5 -8.59 1.99 -26.90
C LYS A 5 -8.92 2.27 -25.45
N ALA A 6 -7.98 2.03 -24.53
CA ALA A 6 -8.18 2.22 -23.12
C ALA A 6 -6.83 2.48 -22.43
N PHE A 7 -6.81 3.44 -21.51
CA PHE A 7 -5.75 3.65 -20.54
C PHE A 7 -6.34 3.49 -19.15
N VAL A 8 -5.97 2.44 -18.43
CA VAL A 8 -6.45 2.22 -17.06
C VAL A 8 -5.35 2.59 -16.10
N TYR A 9 -5.55 3.66 -15.34
CA TYR A 9 -4.62 4.06 -14.30
C TYR A 9 -4.96 3.37 -12.98
N VAL A 10 -4.09 2.48 -12.52
CA VAL A 10 -4.24 1.85 -11.20
C VAL A 10 -3.65 2.76 -10.14
N SER A 11 -4.54 3.37 -9.36
CA SER A 11 -4.22 4.23 -8.22
C SER A 11 -4.34 3.44 -6.91
N THR A 12 -4.80 4.07 -5.84
CA THR A 12 -5.13 3.45 -4.55
C THR A 12 -6.25 4.23 -3.88
N ALA A 13 -7.12 3.56 -3.13
CA ALA A 13 -8.14 4.20 -2.31
C ALA A 13 -7.51 5.16 -1.28
N PHE A 14 -6.26 4.95 -0.89
CA PHE A 14 -5.55 5.82 0.04
C PHE A 14 -4.95 7.09 -0.60
N SER A 15 -5.14 7.34 -1.90
CA SER A 15 -4.67 8.59 -2.54
C SER A 15 -5.28 9.83 -1.87
N ASN A 16 -6.45 9.66 -1.26
CA ASN A 16 -7.19 10.65 -0.49
C ASN A 16 -7.28 10.29 1.00
N SER A 17 -6.20 9.76 1.57
CA SER A 17 -6.10 9.32 2.98
C SER A 17 -6.43 10.37 4.04
N ASP A 18 -6.46 11.64 3.64
CA ASP A 18 -6.80 12.81 4.44
C ASP A 18 -8.32 13.09 4.52
N ILE A 19 -9.13 12.30 3.80
CA ILE A 19 -10.60 12.40 3.76
C ILE A 19 -11.20 11.09 4.27
N LEU A 20 -12.27 11.17 5.06
CA LEU A 20 -12.93 10.00 5.64
C LEU A 20 -13.79 9.23 4.63
N GLU A 21 -14.51 9.95 3.77
CA GLU A 21 -15.42 9.37 2.78
C GLU A 21 -14.90 9.62 1.36
N ILE A 22 -14.57 8.53 0.68
CA ILE A 22 -13.95 8.55 -0.64
C ILE A 22 -14.96 8.08 -1.67
N TYR A 23 -15.43 9.02 -2.47
CA TYR A 23 -16.33 8.78 -3.59
C TYR A 23 -15.55 8.52 -4.88
N GLU A 24 -16.24 7.98 -5.88
CA GLU A 24 -15.73 7.68 -7.21
C GLU A 24 -15.56 8.95 -8.06
N LYS A 25 -14.68 9.83 -7.59
CA LYS A 25 -14.29 11.08 -8.26
C LYS A 25 -12.84 11.40 -8.01
N VAL A 26 -12.23 12.19 -8.90
CA VAL A 26 -10.92 12.79 -8.66
C VAL A 26 -11.09 14.00 -7.73
N TYR A 27 -10.26 14.07 -6.71
CA TYR A 27 -10.25 15.16 -5.75
C TYR A 27 -9.22 16.21 -6.19
N PRO A 28 -9.46 17.49 -5.91
CA PRO A 28 -8.47 18.53 -6.19
C PRO A 28 -7.25 18.36 -5.28
N ILE A 29 -6.10 18.77 -5.77
CA ILE A 29 -4.85 18.84 -5.01
C ILE A 29 -4.43 20.31 -4.88
N ASP A 30 -3.88 20.66 -3.71
CA ASP A 30 -3.47 22.05 -3.42
C ASP A 30 -2.19 22.48 -4.17
N VAL A 31 -1.55 21.56 -4.89
CA VAL A 31 -0.30 21.81 -5.62
C VAL A 31 -0.41 21.31 -7.06
N ASP A 32 -0.18 22.20 -8.02
CA ASP A 32 -0.15 21.85 -9.44
C ASP A 32 0.94 20.78 -9.72
N PRO A 33 0.57 19.61 -10.28
CA PRO A 33 1.53 18.57 -10.65
C PRO A 33 2.65 19.05 -11.59
N ASN A 34 2.39 20.04 -12.44
CA ASN A 34 3.40 20.61 -13.33
C ASN A 34 4.46 21.40 -12.56
N VAL A 35 4.06 22.12 -11.50
CA VAL A 35 4.99 22.82 -10.62
C VAL A 35 5.89 21.82 -9.90
N ILE A 36 5.33 20.70 -9.42
CA ILE A 36 6.13 19.62 -8.82
C ILE A 36 7.18 19.10 -9.82
N ALA A 37 6.79 18.85 -11.07
CA ALA A 37 7.72 18.38 -12.09
C ALA A 37 8.87 19.36 -12.35
N VAL A 38 8.60 20.67 -12.33
CA VAL A 38 9.62 21.72 -12.47
C VAL A 38 10.55 21.73 -11.26
N LEU A 39 10.02 21.66 -10.03
CA LEU A 39 10.81 21.63 -8.80
C LEU A 39 11.78 20.44 -8.78
N PHE A 40 11.30 19.25 -9.13
CA PHE A 40 12.13 18.03 -9.18
C PHE A 40 13.24 18.10 -10.23
N LYS A 41 13.05 18.85 -11.32
CA LYS A 41 14.08 19.06 -12.36
C LYS A 41 15.09 20.15 -11.98
N GLY A 42 14.65 21.18 -11.26
CA GLY A 42 15.46 22.37 -10.97
C GLY A 42 16.22 22.33 -9.65
N LEU A 43 15.77 21.53 -8.68
CA LEU A 43 16.35 21.50 -7.33
C LEU A 43 17.27 20.30 -7.12
N SER A 44 18.30 20.50 -6.29
CA SER A 44 19.13 19.40 -5.79
C SER A 44 18.33 18.53 -4.81
N THR A 45 18.73 17.26 -4.65
CA THR A 45 18.10 16.33 -3.70
C THR A 45 18.05 16.87 -2.28
N SER A 46 19.09 17.58 -1.84
CA SER A 46 19.12 18.20 -0.51
C SER A 46 18.02 19.25 -0.34
N LEU A 47 17.80 20.10 -1.34
CA LEU A 47 16.76 21.12 -1.29
C LEU A 47 15.36 20.49 -1.38
N LEU A 48 15.21 19.46 -2.22
CA LEU A 48 13.96 18.68 -2.31
C LEU A 48 13.60 18.06 -0.95
N ASN A 49 14.56 17.44 -0.27
CA ASN A 49 14.35 16.85 1.05
C ASN A 49 13.93 17.90 2.09
N THR A 50 14.46 19.13 2.00
CA THR A 50 14.06 20.24 2.89
C THR A 50 12.61 20.67 2.66
N ILE A 51 12.15 20.73 1.40
CA ILE A 51 10.78 21.20 1.09
C ILE A 51 9.74 20.06 1.06
N ALA A 52 10.17 18.80 1.02
CA ALA A 52 9.30 17.64 0.89
C ALA A 52 8.16 17.58 1.93
N PRO A 53 8.37 17.93 3.22
CA PRO A 53 7.28 17.99 4.22
C PRO A 53 6.20 19.01 3.89
N MET A 54 6.53 20.10 3.18
CA MET A 54 5.55 21.09 2.74
C MET A 54 4.78 20.58 1.52
N LEU A 55 5.43 19.84 0.62
CA LEU A 55 4.81 19.31 -0.60
C LEU A 55 3.81 18.19 -0.29
N ILE A 56 4.16 17.27 0.62
CA ILE A 56 3.30 16.14 0.99
C ILE A 56 2.03 16.60 1.74
N GLY A 57 2.11 17.72 2.45
CA GLY A 57 0.99 18.28 3.21
C GLY A 57 0.38 17.29 4.20
N LYS A 58 -0.92 17.03 4.07
CA LYS A 58 -1.68 16.12 4.96
C LYS A 58 -1.64 14.65 4.55
N LYS A 59 -0.96 14.32 3.44
CA LYS A 59 -0.91 12.93 2.97
C LYS A 59 -0.07 12.08 3.92
N ILE A 60 -0.49 10.83 4.13
CA ILE A 60 0.17 9.93 5.09
C ILE A 60 1.59 9.52 4.68
N ASN A 61 1.90 9.51 3.38
CA ASN A 61 3.24 9.24 2.85
C ASN A 61 3.38 9.74 1.40
N PHE A 62 4.60 9.74 0.88
CA PHE A 62 4.87 10.18 -0.50
C PHE A 62 4.24 9.27 -1.56
N TYR A 63 3.97 8.00 -1.23
CA TYR A 63 3.27 7.10 -2.13
C TYR A 63 1.84 7.57 -2.38
N THR A 64 1.05 7.85 -1.34
CA THR A 64 -0.34 8.35 -1.50
C THR A 64 -0.37 9.72 -2.15
N PHE A 65 0.59 10.59 -1.84
CA PHE A 65 0.78 11.88 -2.52
C PHE A 65 1.03 11.71 -4.02
N SER A 66 1.97 10.83 -4.41
CA SER A 66 2.27 10.57 -5.82
C SER A 66 1.08 10.01 -6.59
N LYS A 67 0.30 9.12 -5.95
CA LYS A 67 -0.93 8.57 -6.53
C LYS A 67 -1.97 9.66 -6.75
N HIS A 68 -2.14 10.57 -5.79
CA HIS A 68 -3.07 11.70 -5.93
C HIS A 68 -2.67 12.66 -7.06
N LEU A 69 -1.39 13.06 -7.14
CA LEU A 69 -0.88 13.89 -8.23
C LEU A 69 -1.14 13.26 -9.61
N ALA A 70 -0.92 11.97 -9.72
CA ALA A 70 -1.13 11.24 -10.97
C ALA A 70 -2.62 11.13 -11.34
N GLU A 71 -3.54 11.03 -10.39
CA GLU A 71 -4.99 11.04 -10.69
C GLU A 71 -5.42 12.37 -11.32
N VAL A 72 -4.86 13.49 -10.87
CA VAL A 72 -5.13 14.82 -11.45
C VAL A 72 -4.57 14.91 -12.86
N LEU A 73 -3.33 14.48 -13.08
CA LEU A 73 -2.75 14.41 -14.43
C LEU A 73 -3.54 13.50 -15.38
N VAL A 74 -4.05 12.39 -14.86
CA VAL A 74 -4.91 11.46 -15.59
C VAL A 74 -6.26 12.11 -15.94
N GLN A 75 -6.83 12.88 -15.03
CA GLN A 75 -8.05 13.66 -15.28
C GLN A 75 -7.81 14.72 -16.37
N ASP A 76 -6.67 15.40 -16.38
CA ASP A 76 -6.33 16.38 -17.41
C ASP A 76 -6.17 15.72 -18.80
N ALA A 77 -5.69 14.47 -18.82
CA ALA A 77 -5.53 13.69 -20.05
C ALA A 77 -6.84 13.15 -20.64
N GLN A 78 -7.97 13.22 -19.92
CA GLN A 78 -9.24 12.58 -20.32
C GLN A 78 -9.83 13.10 -21.64
N SER A 79 -9.47 14.32 -22.03
CA SER A 79 -9.89 14.96 -23.28
C SER A 79 -9.08 14.48 -24.49
N HIS A 80 -7.94 13.82 -24.25
CA HIS A 80 -7.00 13.39 -25.29
C HIS A 80 -6.90 11.85 -25.39
N VAL A 81 -7.20 11.14 -24.30
CA VAL A 81 -6.99 9.70 -24.18
C VAL A 81 -8.21 9.06 -23.49
N PRO A 82 -8.74 7.93 -23.99
CA PRO A 82 -9.78 7.19 -23.27
C PRO A 82 -9.16 6.64 -21.99
N VAL A 83 -9.58 7.19 -20.84
CA VAL A 83 -8.97 6.88 -19.54
C VAL A 83 -10.01 6.61 -18.45
N CYS A 84 -9.67 5.70 -17.54
CA CYS A 84 -10.35 5.50 -16.26
C CYS A 84 -9.33 5.24 -15.14
N ILE A 85 -9.79 5.37 -13.90
CA ILE A 85 -8.97 5.14 -12.70
C ILE A 85 -9.55 3.96 -11.93
N VAL A 86 -8.69 3.04 -11.47
CA VAL A 86 -9.04 1.96 -10.54
C VAL A 86 -8.30 2.19 -9.23
N ARG A 87 -9.03 2.26 -8.11
CA ARG A 87 -8.51 2.51 -6.76
C ARG A 87 -8.74 1.29 -5.87
N PRO A 88 -7.82 0.33 -5.83
CA PRO A 88 -7.85 -0.73 -4.82
C PRO A 88 -7.44 -0.19 -3.44
N THR A 89 -7.91 -0.84 -2.39
CA THR A 89 -7.37 -0.71 -1.03
C THR A 89 -6.04 -1.47 -0.92
N ILE A 90 -5.70 -2.07 0.22
CA ILE A 90 -4.46 -2.81 0.36
C ILE A 90 -4.56 -4.07 -0.50
N VAL A 91 -3.70 -4.20 -1.51
CA VAL A 91 -3.68 -5.40 -2.33
C VAL A 91 -2.96 -6.51 -1.57
N GLY A 92 -3.68 -7.59 -1.32
CA GLY A 92 -3.17 -8.79 -0.66
C GLY A 92 -2.95 -9.95 -1.63
N PRO A 93 -2.61 -11.13 -1.07
CA PRO A 93 -2.45 -12.35 -1.85
C PRO A 93 -3.68 -12.72 -2.68
N ALA A 94 -3.45 -13.44 -3.77
CA ALA A 94 -4.51 -13.92 -4.65
C ALA A 94 -5.52 -14.80 -3.89
N HIS A 95 -6.80 -14.64 -4.21
CA HIS A 95 -7.84 -15.51 -3.68
C HIS A 95 -7.89 -16.83 -4.45
N ARG A 96 -7.76 -16.79 -5.78
CA ARG A 96 -7.90 -17.95 -6.68
C ARG A 96 -6.80 -18.04 -7.74
N GLU A 97 -6.49 -16.95 -8.44
CA GLU A 97 -5.58 -16.98 -9.61
C GLU A 97 -4.27 -16.21 -9.37
N PRO A 98 -3.10 -16.74 -9.78
CA PRO A 98 -2.87 -18.04 -10.44
C PRO A 98 -3.05 -19.25 -9.50
N PHE A 99 -2.94 -19.04 -8.19
CA PHE A 99 -3.33 -19.99 -7.14
C PHE A 99 -3.56 -19.23 -5.82
N PRO A 100 -4.32 -19.80 -4.86
CA PRO A 100 -4.59 -19.14 -3.58
C PRO A 100 -3.31 -18.80 -2.82
N GLY A 101 -3.20 -17.58 -2.30
CA GLY A 101 -2.05 -17.10 -1.54
C GLY A 101 -0.88 -16.60 -2.39
N TRP A 102 -1.00 -16.60 -3.73
CA TRP A 102 0.06 -16.08 -4.60
C TRP A 102 0.28 -14.57 -4.39
N VAL A 103 1.56 -14.18 -4.35
CA VAL A 103 2.03 -12.78 -4.32
C VAL A 103 3.23 -12.65 -5.27
N ASP A 104 3.37 -11.50 -5.90
CA ASP A 104 4.52 -11.19 -6.76
C ASP A 104 5.74 -10.68 -5.97
N ASN A 105 5.49 -10.10 -4.80
CA ASN A 105 6.52 -9.52 -3.95
C ASN A 105 6.12 -9.51 -2.45
N PHE A 106 7.09 -9.19 -1.60
CA PHE A 106 6.89 -9.02 -0.15
C PHE A 106 6.78 -7.54 0.27
N ASN A 107 6.32 -6.65 -0.61
CA ASN A 107 6.15 -5.25 -0.24
C ASN A 107 4.86 -5.04 0.55
N GLY A 108 4.85 -4.04 1.42
CA GLY A 108 3.67 -3.63 2.18
C GLY A 108 3.06 -4.78 3.00
N TYR A 109 1.82 -5.14 2.68
CA TYR A 109 1.05 -6.12 3.43
C TYR A 109 1.61 -7.55 3.35
N SER A 110 2.07 -8.00 2.18
CA SER A 110 2.67 -9.33 2.02
C SER A 110 3.93 -9.49 2.88
N GLY A 111 4.75 -8.44 2.97
CA GLY A 111 5.93 -8.40 3.85
C GLY A 111 5.55 -8.37 5.32
N PHE A 112 4.52 -7.61 5.67
CA PHE A 112 3.98 -7.58 7.03
C PHE A 112 3.51 -8.96 7.50
N ILE A 113 2.75 -9.68 6.66
CA ILE A 113 2.28 -11.04 6.98
C ILE A 113 3.46 -12.01 7.07
N SER A 114 4.39 -11.99 6.12
CA SER A 114 5.58 -12.86 6.12
C SER A 114 6.51 -12.62 7.32
N GLY A 115 6.76 -11.35 7.67
CA GLY A 115 7.55 -11.00 8.84
C GLY A 115 6.87 -11.38 10.15
N SER A 116 5.55 -11.22 10.23
CA SER A 116 4.75 -11.63 11.39
C SER A 116 4.70 -13.15 11.53
N SER A 117 4.53 -13.90 10.44
CA SER A 117 4.51 -15.36 10.45
C SER A 117 5.84 -15.97 10.87
N LYS A 118 6.97 -15.34 10.53
CA LYS A 118 8.29 -15.80 10.96
C LYS A 118 8.69 -15.34 12.37
N GLY A 119 7.81 -14.59 13.04
CA GLY A 119 8.07 -14.03 14.36
C GLY A 119 9.09 -12.89 14.38
N VAL A 120 9.43 -12.31 13.22
CA VAL A 120 10.32 -11.14 13.10
C VAL A 120 9.57 -9.87 13.51
N ILE A 121 8.33 -9.71 13.06
CA ILE A 121 7.47 -8.59 13.47
C ILE A 121 6.65 -9.02 14.69
N ARG A 122 6.95 -8.45 15.85
CA ARG A 122 6.31 -8.81 17.14
C ARG A 122 5.57 -7.70 17.83
N CYS A 123 5.80 -6.45 17.42
CA CYS A 123 5.08 -5.31 17.95
C CYS A 123 4.76 -4.34 16.82
N VAL A 124 3.53 -3.84 16.83
CA VAL A 124 3.01 -2.91 15.82
C VAL A 124 2.34 -1.75 16.55
N TYR A 125 2.74 -0.54 16.19
CA TYR A 125 2.13 0.67 16.69
C TYR A 125 0.81 0.94 15.95
N CYS A 126 -0.29 0.42 16.48
CA CYS A 126 -1.62 0.66 15.92
C CYS A 126 -2.73 0.46 16.96
N THR A 127 -3.94 0.88 16.58
CA THR A 127 -5.16 0.59 17.33
C THR A 127 -5.52 -0.89 17.14
N SER A 128 -5.65 -1.65 18.23
CA SER A 128 -6.14 -3.04 18.18
C SER A 128 -7.57 -3.19 17.62
N GLN A 129 -8.35 -2.11 17.68
CA GLN A 129 -9.69 -1.98 17.07
C GLN A 129 -9.66 -1.33 15.68
N GLY A 130 -8.46 -1.09 15.13
CA GLY A 130 -8.31 -0.56 13.79
C GLY A 130 -8.80 -1.58 12.76
N THR A 131 -9.32 -1.07 11.66
CA THR A 131 -9.68 -1.87 10.50
C THR A 131 -8.53 -1.93 9.52
N ILE A 132 -8.46 -3.04 8.79
CA ILE A 132 -7.60 -3.25 7.65
C ILE A 132 -8.47 -3.72 6.48
N ASP A 133 -8.42 -2.96 5.39
CA ASP A 133 -9.16 -3.28 4.17
C ASP A 133 -8.17 -3.84 3.15
N VAL A 134 -8.27 -5.15 2.95
CA VAL A 134 -7.42 -5.91 2.03
C VAL A 134 -8.28 -6.54 0.94
N VAL A 135 -7.87 -6.35 -0.30
CA VAL A 135 -8.51 -6.94 -1.48
C VAL A 135 -7.53 -7.89 -2.20
N PRO A 136 -7.99 -9.04 -2.69
CA PRO A 136 -7.13 -9.98 -3.43
C PRO A 136 -6.61 -9.40 -4.75
N VAL A 137 -5.35 -9.66 -5.10
CA VAL A 137 -4.74 -9.15 -6.34
C VAL A 137 -5.48 -9.60 -7.60
N ASP A 138 -5.99 -10.83 -7.66
CA ASP A 138 -6.75 -11.36 -8.78
C ASP A 138 -8.09 -10.64 -8.98
N HIS A 139 -8.72 -10.18 -7.91
CA HIS A 139 -9.92 -9.35 -7.99
C HIS A 139 -9.59 -7.96 -8.58
N VAL A 140 -8.47 -7.36 -8.16
CA VAL A 140 -8.00 -6.07 -8.70
C VAL A 140 -7.67 -6.17 -10.18
N VAL A 141 -7.00 -7.25 -10.59
CA VAL A 141 -6.69 -7.53 -12.00
C VAL A 141 -7.98 -7.70 -12.81
N ASN A 142 -8.93 -8.50 -12.32
CA ASN A 142 -10.21 -8.70 -12.99
C ASN A 142 -10.98 -7.37 -13.18
N LEU A 143 -11.09 -6.56 -12.13
CA LEU A 143 -11.69 -5.23 -12.24
C LEU A 143 -10.96 -4.34 -13.26
N THR A 144 -9.63 -4.37 -13.26
CA THR A 144 -8.82 -3.59 -14.20
C THR A 144 -9.09 -3.99 -15.65
N LEU A 145 -9.20 -5.30 -15.94
CA LEU A 145 -9.52 -5.81 -17.27
C LEU A 145 -10.94 -5.42 -17.69
N VAL A 146 -11.93 -5.58 -16.81
CA VAL A 146 -13.32 -5.18 -17.07
C VAL A 146 -13.41 -3.66 -17.30
N ALA A 147 -12.70 -2.85 -16.51
CA ALA A 147 -12.64 -1.41 -16.69
C ALA A 147 -12.04 -1.03 -18.05
N ALA A 148 -10.96 -1.71 -18.47
CA ALA A 148 -10.35 -1.51 -19.79
C ALA A 148 -11.31 -1.87 -20.92
N MET A 149 -12.00 -3.01 -20.83
CA MET A 149 -12.98 -3.46 -21.82
C MET A 149 -14.15 -2.50 -21.94
N ASN A 150 -14.72 -2.08 -20.80
CA ASN A 150 -15.82 -1.12 -20.77
C ASN A 150 -15.43 0.20 -21.44
N LEU A 151 -14.25 0.72 -21.13
CA LEU A 151 -13.70 1.94 -21.72
C LEU A 151 -13.43 1.78 -23.23
N GLY A 152 -12.83 0.67 -23.65
CA GLY A 152 -12.48 0.39 -25.04
C GLY A 152 -13.65 0.07 -25.97
N SER A 153 -14.82 -0.27 -25.41
CA SER A 153 -16.04 -0.58 -26.18
C SER A 153 -16.62 0.63 -26.94
N GLY A 154 -16.14 1.86 -26.66
CA GLY A 154 -16.61 3.07 -27.32
C GLY A 154 -17.99 3.54 -26.87
N SER A 155 -18.57 2.90 -25.85
CA SER A 155 -19.90 3.22 -25.31
C SER A 155 -19.95 4.54 -24.54
N ARG A 156 -18.85 5.29 -24.46
CA ARG A 156 -18.66 6.42 -23.53
C ARG A 156 -18.30 7.70 -24.25
N LYS A 157 -18.81 8.82 -23.74
CA LYS A 157 -18.47 10.17 -24.21
C LYS A 157 -17.09 10.57 -23.69
N MET A 158 -16.39 11.38 -24.49
CA MET A 158 -15.16 12.06 -24.06
C MET A 158 -15.49 13.00 -22.89
N ASN A 159 -14.62 13.09 -21.88
CA ASN A 159 -14.79 13.84 -20.61
C ASN A 159 -15.75 13.24 -19.56
N ASP A 160 -16.05 11.94 -19.63
CA ASP A 160 -16.73 11.19 -18.55
C ASP A 160 -15.73 10.28 -17.83
N LEU A 161 -14.79 10.87 -17.07
CA LEU A 161 -13.80 10.10 -16.31
C LEU A 161 -14.48 9.24 -15.23
N ILE A 162 -14.29 7.94 -15.32
CA ILE A 162 -14.78 6.99 -14.34
C ILE A 162 -13.67 6.64 -13.37
N VAL A 163 -14.02 6.61 -12.09
CA VAL A 163 -13.18 6.08 -11.03
C VAL A 163 -13.88 4.85 -10.45
N TYR A 164 -13.19 3.74 -10.33
CA TYR A 164 -13.69 2.53 -9.67
C TYR A 164 -12.99 2.36 -8.33
N ASN A 165 -13.75 2.34 -7.23
CA ASN A 165 -13.19 1.98 -5.92
C ASN A 165 -13.33 0.46 -5.71
N HIS A 166 -12.22 -0.21 -5.38
CA HIS A 166 -12.25 -1.63 -5.00
C HIS A 166 -11.80 -1.79 -3.55
N SER A 167 -12.75 -2.16 -2.71
CA SER A 167 -12.61 -2.13 -1.27
C SER A 167 -13.49 -3.20 -0.64
N ASN A 168 -13.03 -3.74 0.47
CA ASN A 168 -13.79 -4.63 1.34
C ASN A 168 -14.42 -3.87 2.53
N THR A 169 -14.64 -2.54 2.42
CA THR A 169 -15.21 -1.67 3.47
C THR A 169 -16.54 -2.18 4.06
N PRO A 170 -17.44 -2.85 3.32
CA PRO A 170 -18.64 -3.44 3.94
C PRO A 170 -18.34 -4.51 4.98
N ASN A 171 -17.16 -5.14 4.92
CA ASN A 171 -16.73 -6.18 5.86
C ASN A 171 -15.21 -6.11 6.10
N PRO A 172 -14.70 -5.02 6.70
CA PRO A 172 -13.27 -4.82 6.86
C PRO A 172 -12.76 -5.69 8.00
N TYR A 173 -11.52 -6.16 7.87
CA TYR A 173 -10.88 -6.98 8.89
C TYR A 173 -10.51 -6.11 10.10
N ILE A 174 -10.75 -6.58 11.32
CA ILE A 174 -10.34 -5.89 12.55
C ILE A 174 -9.07 -6.56 13.08
N TYR A 175 -8.01 -5.79 13.34
CA TYR A 175 -6.70 -6.35 13.72
C TYR A 175 -6.78 -7.40 14.85
N SER A 176 -7.45 -7.06 15.95
CA SER A 176 -7.61 -7.96 17.09
C SER A 176 -8.44 -9.22 16.78
N LYS A 177 -9.44 -9.13 15.89
CA LYS A 177 -10.24 -10.29 15.48
C LYS A 177 -9.47 -11.21 14.53
N CYS A 178 -8.65 -10.64 13.66
CA CYS A 178 -7.85 -11.39 12.69
C CYS A 178 -6.60 -12.01 13.31
N GLN A 179 -6.10 -11.48 14.43
CA GLN A 179 -4.89 -12.01 15.07
C GLN A 179 -5.01 -13.50 15.40
N GLY A 180 -6.13 -13.94 15.99
CA GLY A 180 -6.34 -15.34 16.33
C GLY A 180 -6.38 -16.24 15.08
N SER A 181 -7.12 -15.83 14.05
CA SER A 181 -7.18 -16.57 12.78
C SER A 181 -5.84 -16.61 12.06
N LEU A 182 -5.05 -15.52 12.10
CA LEU A 182 -3.71 -15.46 11.52
C LEU A 182 -2.75 -16.39 12.25
N ILE A 183 -2.75 -16.38 13.58
CA ILE A 183 -1.92 -17.28 14.39
C ILE A 183 -2.29 -18.73 14.12
N SER A 184 -3.59 -19.07 14.12
CA SER A 184 -4.07 -20.42 13.76
C SER A 184 -3.60 -20.83 12.36
N ALA A 185 -3.69 -19.93 11.38
CA ALA A 185 -3.22 -20.22 10.02
C ALA A 185 -1.70 -20.48 9.96
N PHE A 186 -0.91 -19.77 10.77
CA PHE A 186 0.54 -20.01 10.88
C PHE A 186 0.87 -21.30 11.63
N GLU A 187 0.03 -21.73 12.57
CA GLU A 187 0.17 -23.02 13.26
C GLU A 187 -0.16 -24.19 12.32
N ASP A 188 -1.22 -24.05 11.52
CA ASP A 188 -1.62 -25.04 10.51
C ASP A 188 -0.62 -25.11 9.34
N ASN A 189 0.07 -24.00 9.04
CA ASN A 189 1.02 -23.86 7.93
C ASN A 189 2.27 -23.09 8.38
N PRO A 190 3.15 -23.71 9.18
CA PRO A 190 4.32 -23.03 9.74
C PRO A 190 5.30 -22.63 8.63
N PRO A 191 5.81 -21.38 8.64
CA PRO A 191 6.75 -20.95 7.62
C PRO A 191 8.12 -21.60 7.81
N ASN A 192 8.82 -21.82 6.70
CA ASN A 192 10.23 -22.20 6.73
C ASN A 192 11.05 -21.07 7.39
N GLU A 193 11.98 -21.46 8.27
CA GLU A 193 12.90 -20.55 8.97
C GLU A 193 12.19 -19.52 9.87
N MET A 194 11.55 -20.00 10.93
CA MET A 194 11.03 -19.14 11.98
C MET A 194 12.16 -18.61 12.86
N PHE A 195 12.22 -17.29 13.02
CA PHE A 195 13.09 -16.67 14.01
C PHE A 195 12.52 -16.87 15.41
N TRP A 196 11.21 -16.66 15.56
CA TRP A 196 10.47 -16.86 16.80
C TRP A 196 9.04 -17.36 16.53
N TYR A 197 8.39 -17.86 17.59
CA TYR A 197 6.97 -18.20 17.53
C TYR A 197 6.12 -16.99 17.12
N PRO A 198 5.15 -17.13 16.20
CA PRO A 198 4.37 -16.01 15.70
C PRO A 198 3.52 -15.40 16.82
N SER A 199 3.79 -14.15 17.17
CA SER A 199 3.04 -13.42 18.19
C SER A 199 3.19 -11.93 17.94
N MET A 200 2.08 -11.19 17.99
CA MET A 200 2.05 -9.75 17.74
C MET A 200 1.39 -9.00 18.90
N ILE A 201 2.04 -7.93 19.33
CA ILE A 201 1.51 -6.95 20.28
C ILE A 201 1.06 -5.72 19.49
N PHE A 202 -0.24 -5.46 19.46
CA PHE A 202 -0.81 -4.23 18.93
C PHE A 202 -0.99 -3.21 20.05
N THR A 203 -0.37 -2.04 19.95
CA THR A 203 -0.44 -1.01 21.00
C THR A 203 -0.54 0.40 20.43
N LYS A 204 -1.32 1.24 21.11
CA LYS A 204 -1.38 2.70 20.89
C LYS A 204 -0.38 3.48 21.76
N SER A 205 0.23 2.82 22.75
CA SER A 205 1.15 3.49 23.65
C SER A 205 2.54 3.51 23.05
N HIS A 206 3.05 4.71 22.79
CA HIS A 206 4.40 4.89 22.26
C HIS A 206 5.47 4.33 23.20
N VAL A 207 5.23 4.37 24.51
CA VAL A 207 6.11 3.80 25.53
C VAL A 207 6.13 2.27 25.44
N VAL A 208 4.95 1.64 25.37
CA VAL A 208 4.84 0.18 25.25
C VAL A 208 5.47 -0.29 23.94
N PHE A 209 5.22 0.42 22.84
CA PHE A 209 5.82 0.13 21.55
C PHE A 209 7.35 0.26 21.59
N ALA A 210 7.88 1.34 22.17
CA ALA A 210 9.33 1.54 22.27
C ALA A 210 10.01 0.46 23.12
N ILE A 211 9.42 0.11 24.28
CA ILE A 211 9.93 -0.97 25.13
C ILE A 211 9.89 -2.30 24.37
N ALA A 212 8.73 -2.67 23.80
CA ALA A 212 8.58 -3.93 23.08
C ALA A 212 9.52 -4.01 21.86
N SER A 213 9.65 -2.94 21.08
CA SER A 213 10.57 -2.88 19.93
C SER A 213 12.03 -2.96 20.37
N PHE A 214 12.41 -2.33 21.49
CA PHE A 214 13.77 -2.45 22.02
C PHE A 214 14.14 -3.90 22.33
N PHE A 215 13.28 -4.63 23.05
CA PHE A 215 13.55 -6.02 23.43
C PHE A 215 13.35 -7.03 22.29
N PHE A 216 12.32 -6.87 21.47
CA PHE A 216 11.98 -7.82 20.42
C PHE A 216 12.65 -7.52 19.07
N HIS A 217 13.12 -6.31 18.82
CA HIS A 217 13.69 -5.96 17.51
C HIS A 217 15.15 -5.51 17.62
N TYR A 218 15.44 -4.51 18.47
CA TYR A 218 16.79 -3.94 18.54
C TYR A 218 17.82 -4.88 19.16
N ILE A 219 17.54 -5.48 20.32
CA ILE A 219 18.49 -6.41 20.97
C ILE A 219 18.84 -7.59 20.05
N PRO A 220 17.88 -8.32 19.45
CA PRO A 220 18.19 -9.41 18.52
C PRO A 220 18.98 -8.95 17.29
N ALA A 221 18.66 -7.78 16.73
CA ALA A 221 19.39 -7.22 15.59
C ALA A 221 20.85 -6.94 15.93
N LEU A 222 21.11 -6.28 17.07
CA LEU A 222 22.48 -5.99 17.53
C LEU A 222 23.29 -7.28 17.81
N LEU A 223 22.65 -8.32 18.35
CA LEU A 223 23.30 -9.62 18.54
C LEU A 223 23.63 -10.29 17.21
N ALA A 224 22.70 -10.26 16.24
CA ALA A 224 22.92 -10.82 14.91
C ALA A 224 24.05 -10.08 14.16
N ASP A 225 24.12 -8.77 14.28
CA ASP A 225 25.21 -7.95 13.74
C ASP A 225 26.54 -8.26 14.42
N GLY A 226 26.55 -8.38 15.75
CA GLY A 226 27.75 -8.77 16.51
C GLY A 226 28.30 -10.13 16.06
N ILE A 227 27.43 -11.13 15.89
CA ILE A 227 27.80 -12.45 15.36
C ILE A 227 28.33 -12.34 13.93
N SER A 228 27.70 -11.51 13.09
CA SER A 228 28.13 -11.30 11.71
C SER A 228 29.53 -10.70 11.64
N ILE A 229 29.83 -9.69 12.46
CA ILE A 229 31.15 -9.08 12.56
C ILE A 229 32.19 -10.11 13.01
N ILE A 230 31.90 -10.90 14.06
CA ILE A 230 32.80 -11.96 14.55
C ILE A 230 33.05 -13.01 13.46
N ALA A 231 32.04 -13.32 12.65
CA ALA A 231 32.15 -14.24 11.51
C ALA A 231 32.81 -13.62 10.26
N GLY A 232 33.35 -12.39 10.35
CA GLY A 232 33.98 -11.68 9.24
C GLY A 232 33.02 -11.25 8.13
N LYS A 233 31.70 -11.19 8.42
CA LYS A 233 30.65 -10.75 7.50
C LYS A 233 30.29 -9.29 7.77
N THR A 234 29.80 -8.61 6.73
CA THR A 234 29.28 -7.25 6.88
C THR A 234 27.94 -7.29 7.64
N PRO A 235 27.80 -6.56 8.77
CA PRO A 235 26.53 -6.40 9.49
C PRO A 235 25.49 -5.64 8.64
N ARG A 236 24.20 -5.77 8.95
CA ARG A 236 23.09 -5.21 8.15
C ARG A 236 22.02 -4.52 8.97
#